data_AF-K0IMJ0-F1
#
_entry.id   AF-K0IMJ0-F1
#
_cell.length_a   1.000
_cell.length_b   1.000
_cell.length_c   1.000
_cell.angle_alpha   90.00
_cell.angle_beta   90.00
_cell.angle_gamma   90.00
#
_symmetry.space_group_name_H-M   'P 1'
#
loop_
_entity.id
_entity.type
_entity.pdbx_description
1 polymer ?
#
loop_
_entity_poly.entity_id
_entity_poly.type
_entity_poly.pdbx_seq_one_letter_code
_entity_poly.pdbx_strand_id
1 'polypeptide(L)'
;MPIRHLVPLLKSHSHNLLGRDWIERRIDDYRILSIMEKGIDDIVGKNSGRLFFHTLRLVYGIDEDKIIQQPELLEEKLQKLFGKSGNAVLQSVGNRLRNEIYEGC
;
A
#
# COMPACT_ATOMS: atom_id res chain seq x y z
N MET A 1 13.25 3.50 -0.87
CA MET A 1 12.98 2.21 -0.20
C MET A 1 11.80 1.54 -0.90
N PRO A 2 11.94 0.29 -1.38
CA PRO A 2 10.86 -0.46 -2.03
C PRO A 2 9.67 -0.75 -1.09
N ILE A 3 8.47 -0.90 -1.66
CA ILE A 3 7.21 -1.14 -0.93
C ILE A 3 7.29 -2.46 -0.14
N ARG A 4 7.95 -3.47 -0.70
CA ARG A 4 8.21 -4.77 -0.02
C ARG A 4 8.86 -4.64 1.36
N HIS A 5 9.57 -3.54 1.62
CA HIS A 5 10.17 -3.29 2.93
C HIS A 5 9.33 -2.33 3.79
N LEU A 6 8.49 -1.49 3.19
CA LEU A 6 7.66 -0.52 3.91
C LEU A 6 6.45 -1.19 4.57
N VAL A 7 5.82 -2.17 3.91
CA VAL A 7 4.64 -2.86 4.46
C VAL A 7 4.98 -3.65 5.73
N PRO A 8 6.05 -4.46 5.79
CA PRO A 8 6.44 -5.13 7.03
C PRO A 8 6.85 -4.14 8.13
N LEU A 9 7.48 -3.01 7.77
CA LEU A 9 7.84 -1.97 8.75
C LEU A 9 6.61 -1.31 9.34
N LEU A 10 5.59 -0.98 8.54
CA LEU A 10 4.30 -0.47 9.02
C LEU A 10 3.66 -1.45 10.01
N LYS A 11 3.62 -2.74 9.65
CA LYS A 11 3.09 -3.80 10.52
C LYS A 11 3.92 -3.94 11.80
N SER A 12 5.24 -3.84 11.76
CA SER A 12 6.09 -3.94 12.95
C SER A 12 5.99 -2.69 13.85
N HIS A 13 5.89 -1.50 13.25
CA HIS A 13 5.75 -0.24 13.96
C HIS A 13 4.45 -0.20 14.79
N SER A 14 3.35 -0.73 14.25
CA SER A 14 2.10 -0.86 15.00
C SER A 14 2.18 -1.83 16.20
N HIS A 15 3.15 -2.76 16.22
CA HIS A 15 3.35 -3.70 17.33
C HIS A 15 4.27 -3.17 18.43
N ASN A 16 5.15 -2.19 18.13
CA ASN A 16 6.14 -1.67 19.09
C ASN A 16 5.68 -0.43 19.87
N LEU A 17 4.57 0.19 19.48
CA LEU A 17 3.93 1.30 20.22
C LEU A 17 3.05 0.82 21.39
N LEU A 18 3.26 -0.40 21.90
CA LEU A 18 2.53 -1.01 23.02
C LEU A 18 2.96 -0.45 24.39
N GLY A 19 2.90 0.87 24.51
CA GLY A 19 3.07 1.63 25.73
C GLY A 19 1.89 2.58 25.96
N ARG A 20 0.91 2.07 26.72
CA ARG A 20 -0.08 2.79 27.56
C ARG A 20 -1.42 3.27 26.99
N ASP A 21 -1.66 3.40 25.69
CA ASP A 21 -2.98 3.84 25.20
C ASP A 21 -3.69 2.80 24.29
N TRP A 22 -4.50 1.98 24.96
CA TRP A 22 -5.68 1.21 24.55
C TRP A 22 -6.15 1.25 23.07
N ILE A 23 -6.19 0.06 22.43
CA ILE A 23 -7.11 -0.40 21.35
C ILE A 23 -7.05 0.30 19.96
N GLU A 24 -6.60 1.55 19.82
CA GLU A 24 -6.95 2.38 18.65
C GLU A 24 -5.93 2.51 17.51
N ARG A 25 -4.71 1.96 17.62
CA ARG A 25 -3.67 2.15 16.58
C ARG A 25 -3.09 0.85 16.02
N ARG A 26 -3.93 -0.18 15.83
CA ARG A 26 -3.58 -1.21 14.84
C ARG A 26 -3.78 -0.60 13.46
N ILE A 27 -2.69 -0.37 12.73
CA ILE A 27 -2.77 -0.24 11.29
C ILE A 27 -3.24 -1.61 10.80
N ASP A 28 -4.52 -1.71 10.51
CA ASP A 28 -5.10 -2.90 9.94
C ASP A 28 -4.78 -2.97 8.43
N ASP A 29 -4.97 -4.16 7.88
CA ASP A 29 -4.72 -4.43 6.48
C ASP A 29 -5.54 -3.50 5.56
N TYR A 30 -6.74 -3.08 6.01
CA TYR A 30 -7.58 -2.11 5.33
C TYR A 30 -6.92 -0.72 5.20
N ARG A 31 -6.30 -0.21 6.27
CA ARG A 31 -5.60 1.09 6.24
C ARG A 31 -4.40 1.07 5.29
N ILE A 32 -3.64 -0.03 5.26
CA ILE A 32 -2.52 -0.19 4.32
C ILE A 32 -3.02 -0.14 2.87
N LEU A 33 -4.10 -0.87 2.57
CA LEU A 33 -4.72 -0.86 1.24
C LEU A 33 -5.24 0.52 0.85
N SER A 34 -5.92 1.22 1.76
CA SER A 34 -6.40 2.57 1.50
C SER A 34 -5.27 3.55 1.20
N ILE A 35 -4.12 3.42 1.87
CA ILE A 35 -2.93 4.24 1.59
C ILE A 35 -2.39 3.93 0.19
N MET A 36 -2.33 2.64 -0.18
CA MET A 36 -1.91 2.22 -1.52
C MET A 36 -2.86 2.74 -2.60
N GLU A 37 -4.18 2.62 -2.39
CA GLU A 37 -5.20 3.16 -3.30
C GLU A 37 -5.01 4.65 -3.54
N LYS A 38 -4.86 5.42 -2.47
CA LYS A 38 -4.62 6.88 -2.56
C LYS A 38 -3.33 7.21 -3.30
N GLY A 39 -2.28 6.40 -3.14
CA GLY A 39 -1.02 6.60 -3.87
C GLY A 39 -1.15 6.39 -5.36
N ILE A 40 -1.98 5.43 -5.78
CA ILE A 40 -2.34 5.22 -7.18
C ILE A 40 -3.18 6.37 -7.71
N ASP A 41 -4.18 6.79 -6.93
CA ASP A 41 -5.10 7.89 -7.28
C ASP A 41 -4.37 9.21 -7.54
N ASP A 42 -3.30 9.52 -6.79
CA ASP A 42 -2.53 10.76 -6.96
C ASP A 42 -1.90 10.91 -8.34
N ILE A 43 -1.60 9.79 -9.01
CA ILE A 43 -0.89 9.79 -10.30
C ILE A 43 -1.85 9.51 -11.46
N VAL A 44 -2.75 8.54 -11.28
CA VAL A 44 -3.60 8.02 -12.35
C VAL A 44 -4.96 8.72 -12.38
N GLY A 45 -5.38 9.31 -11.25
CA GLY A 45 -6.65 10.00 -11.09
C GLY A 45 -7.57 9.32 -10.08
N LYS A 46 -8.58 10.06 -9.63
CA LYS A 46 -9.50 9.63 -8.57
C LYS A 46 -10.16 8.28 -8.86
N ASN A 47 -10.26 7.41 -7.85
CA ASN A 47 -10.86 6.07 -7.90
C ASN A 47 -10.09 5.03 -8.76
N SER A 48 -8.91 5.38 -9.28
CA SER A 48 -8.11 4.47 -10.09
C SER A 48 -7.44 3.37 -9.26
N GLY A 49 -7.08 3.65 -8.01
CA GLY A 49 -6.57 2.67 -7.06
C GLY A 49 -7.58 1.56 -6.78
N ARG A 50 -8.84 1.93 -6.53
CA ARG A 50 -9.94 0.97 -6.37
C ARG A 50 -10.12 0.13 -7.64
N LEU A 51 -10.10 0.75 -8.82
CA LEU A 51 -10.21 0.03 -10.10
C LEU A 51 -9.03 -0.92 -10.31
N PHE A 52 -7.82 -0.50 -9.93
CA PHE A 52 -6.62 -1.32 -10.02
C PHE A 52 -6.75 -2.58 -9.15
N PHE A 53 -7.10 -2.47 -7.87
CA PHE A 53 -7.30 -3.64 -7.01
C PHE A 53 -8.44 -4.53 -7.49
N HIS A 54 -9.53 -3.94 -7.97
CA HIS A 54 -10.62 -4.70 -8.58
C HIS A 54 -10.15 -5.47 -9.82
N THR A 55 -9.28 -4.88 -10.64
CA THR A 55 -8.68 -5.53 -11.80
C THR A 55 -7.75 -6.67 -11.38
N LEU A 56 -6.93 -6.48 -10.34
CA LEU A 56 -6.09 -7.55 -9.79
C LEU A 56 -6.90 -8.76 -9.36
N ARG A 57 -8.01 -8.51 -8.66
CA ARG A 57 -8.91 -9.56 -8.20
C ARG A 57 -9.58 -10.29 -9.36
N LEU A 58 -10.21 -9.55 -10.27
CA LEU A 58 -11.03 -10.15 -11.33
C LEU A 58 -10.21 -10.75 -12.48
N VAL A 59 -9.15 -10.08 -12.91
CA VAL A 59 -8.37 -10.48 -14.10
C VAL A 59 -7.21 -11.38 -13.72
N TYR A 60 -6.57 -11.12 -12.58
CA TYR A 60 -5.37 -11.83 -12.16
C TYR A 60 -5.61 -12.84 -11.02
N GLY A 61 -6.80 -12.88 -10.42
CA GLY A 61 -7.08 -13.75 -9.28
C GLY A 61 -6.21 -13.42 -8.06
N ILE A 62 -5.81 -12.15 -7.90
CA ILE A 62 -4.99 -11.66 -6.80
C ILE A 62 -5.86 -10.81 -5.90
N ASP A 63 -6.23 -11.37 -4.74
CA ASP A 63 -6.96 -10.65 -3.70
C ASP A 63 -6.05 -9.68 -2.93
N GLU A 64 -6.66 -8.68 -2.29
CA GLU A 64 -5.93 -7.62 -1.60
C GLU A 64 -5.06 -8.13 -0.45
N ASP A 65 -5.51 -9.17 0.27
CA ASP A 65 -4.73 -9.80 1.35
C ASP A 65 -3.39 -10.34 0.85
N LYS A 66 -3.38 -10.89 -0.37
CA LYS A 66 -2.17 -11.42 -0.99
C LYS A 66 -1.18 -10.32 -1.34
N ILE A 67 -1.66 -9.13 -1.70
CA ILE A 67 -0.82 -7.94 -1.94
C ILE A 67 -0.12 -7.50 -0.64
N ILE A 68 -0.80 -7.57 0.50
CA ILE A 68 -0.20 -7.19 1.77
C ILE A 68 0.85 -8.22 2.21
N GLN A 69 0.57 -9.51 2.00
CA GLN A 69 1.50 -10.59 2.33
C GLN A 69 2.72 -10.62 1.40
N GLN A 70 2.55 -10.22 0.13
CA GLN A 70 3.59 -10.22 -0.91
C GLN A 70 3.59 -8.86 -1.65
N PRO A 71 4.10 -7.78 -1.04
CA PRO A 71 4.00 -6.43 -1.62
C PRO A 71 4.79 -6.26 -2.92
N GLU A 72 5.74 -7.14 -3.21
CA GLU A 72 6.42 -7.22 -4.50
C GLU A 72 5.46 -7.50 -5.66
N LEU A 73 4.32 -8.17 -5.41
CA LEU A 73 3.28 -8.35 -6.43
C LEU A 73 2.69 -7.01 -6.84
N LEU A 74 2.53 -6.07 -5.91
CA LEU A 74 2.07 -4.72 -6.24
C LEU A 74 3.08 -4.02 -7.15
N GLU A 75 4.36 -4.12 -6.82
CA GLU A 75 5.45 -3.54 -7.61
C GLU A 75 5.45 -4.07 -9.04
N GLU A 76 5.37 -5.39 -9.19
CA GLU A 76 5.32 -6.06 -10.50
C GLU A 76 4.09 -5.62 -11.31
N LYS A 77 2.90 -5.62 -10.71
CA LYS A 77 1.66 -5.32 -11.42
C LYS A 77 1.54 -3.85 -11.79
N LEU A 78 2.00 -2.93 -10.93
CA LEU A 78 2.03 -1.51 -11.27
C LEU A 78 2.97 -1.22 -12.45
N GLN A 79 4.14 -1.85 -12.49
CA GLN A 79 5.04 -1.75 -13.63
C GLN A 79 4.41 -2.32 -14.91
N LYS A 80 3.77 -3.49 -14.81
CA LYS A 80 3.17 -4.16 -15.97
C LYS A 80 1.97 -3.40 -16.54
N LEU A 81 1.11 -2.86 -15.68
CA LEU A 81 -0.13 -2.20 -16.10
C LEU A 81 0.07 -0.73 -16.51
N PHE A 82 0.96 -0.01 -15.83
CA PHE A 82 1.17 1.41 -16.09
C PHE A 82 2.44 1.70 -16.90
N GLY A 83 3.25 0.68 -17.22
CA GLY A 83 4.44 0.81 -18.05
C GLY A 83 5.38 1.90 -17.55
N LYS A 84 5.67 2.89 -18.40
CA LYS A 84 6.55 4.02 -18.06
C LYS A 84 6.09 4.82 -16.84
N SER A 85 4.78 4.87 -16.58
CA SER A 85 4.21 5.57 -15.42
C SER A 85 4.26 4.73 -14.13
N GLY A 86 4.56 3.43 -14.22
CA GLY A 86 4.60 2.52 -13.07
C GLY A 86 5.58 2.98 -11.98
N ASN A 87 6.75 3.50 -12.36
CA ASN A 87 7.71 4.07 -11.42
C ASN A 87 7.15 5.26 -10.63
N ALA A 88 6.42 6.17 -11.29
CA ALA A 88 5.83 7.33 -10.64
C ALA A 88 4.74 6.91 -9.65
N VAL A 89 3.91 5.92 -10.02
CA VAL A 89 2.88 5.36 -9.15
C VAL A 89 3.53 4.70 -7.92
N LEU A 90 4.59 3.92 -8.11
CA LEU A 90 5.31 3.29 -6.99
C LEU A 90 5.95 4.29 -6.05
N GLN A 91 6.52 5.37 -6.58
CA GLN A 91 7.07 6.45 -5.76
C GLN A 91 5.97 7.12 -4.93
N SER A 92 4.82 7.40 -5.54
CA SER A 92 3.66 7.97 -4.84
C SER A 92 3.18 7.08 -3.69
N VAL A 93 2.92 5.79 -3.97
CA VAL A 93 2.53 4.80 -2.96
C VAL A 93 3.58 4.69 -1.85
N GLY A 94 4.86 4.57 -2.22
CA GLY A 94 5.95 4.47 -1.26
C GLY A 94 6.12 5.71 -0.39
N ASN A 95 5.87 6.91 -0.91
CA ASN A 95 5.90 8.14 -0.14
C ASN A 95 4.75 8.21 0.86
N ARG A 96 3.53 7.83 0.47
CA ARG A 96 2.40 7.79 1.42
C ARG A 96 2.60 6.77 2.53
N LEU A 97 3.05 5.55 2.20
CA LEU A 97 3.39 4.54 3.21
C LEU A 97 4.49 5.01 4.16
N ARG A 98 5.47 5.76 3.64
CA ARG A 98 6.54 6.35 4.45
C ARG A 98 6.01 7.44 5.38
N ASN A 99 5.16 8.34 4.89
CA ASN A 99 4.56 9.38 5.71
C ASN A 99 3.72 8.78 6.82
N GLU A 100 2.99 7.69 6.56
CA GLU A 100 2.26 6.98 7.61
C GLU A 100 3.19 6.44 8.73
N ILE A 101 4.41 6.01 8.40
CA ILE A 101 5.40 5.55 9.39
C ILE A 101 5.94 6.70 10.25
N TYR A 102 6.18 7.88 9.66
CA TYR A 102 6.85 9.00 10.37
C TYR A 102 5.89 10.04 10.97
N GLU A 103 4.76 10.28 10.33
CA GLU A 103 3.75 11.28 10.73
C GLU A 103 2.58 10.67 11.51
N GLY A 104 2.47 9.34 11.55
CA GLY A 104 1.48 8.62 12.36
C GLY A 104 1.74 8.60 13.88
N CYS A 105 2.75 9.34 14.35
CA CYS A 105 3.08 9.56 15.76
C CYS A 105 2.15 10.59 16.41
#